data_AF-A0A7V9QS21-F1
#
_entry.id   AF-A0A7V9QS21-F1
#
_cell.length_a   1.000
_cell.length_b   1.000
_cell.length_c   1.000
_cell.angle_alpha   90.00
_cell.angle_beta   90.00
_cell.angle_gamma   90.00
#
_symmetry.space_group_name_H-M   'P 1'
#
loop_
_entity.id
_entity.type
_entity.pdbx_description
1 polymer ?
#
loop_
_entity_poly.entity_id
_entity_poly.type
_entity_poly.pdbx_seq_one_letter_code
_entity_poly.pdbx_strand_id
1 'polypeptide(L)'
;MKKTFVLSLFVTIVALIAYARRDNPSSARVPAGIDATAPETPDAFDRRADNTQVEGRASVVKLLPDDNEGSRHQRFIIRLAS
;
A
#
# COMPACT_ATOMS: atom_id res chain seq x y z
N MET A 1 1.03 -52.05 17.19
CA MET A 1 -0.33 -51.52 16.88
C MET A 1 -0.50 -50.04 17.25
N LYS A 2 -0.09 -49.58 18.45
CA LYS A 2 -0.22 -48.14 18.82
C LYS A 2 0.72 -47.19 18.06
N LYS A 3 1.95 -47.64 17.76
CA LYS A 3 2.97 -46.81 17.06
C LYS A 3 2.64 -46.56 15.59
N THR A 4 2.03 -47.54 14.91
CA THR A 4 1.55 -47.39 13.53
C THR A 4 0.35 -46.43 13.46
N PHE A 5 -0.49 -46.40 14.49
CA PHE A 5 -1.58 -45.45 14.62
C PHE A 5 -1.07 -44.01 14.83
N VAL A 6 -0.06 -43.83 15.68
CA VAL A 6 0.57 -42.51 15.90
C VAL A 6 1.27 -42.00 14.63
N LEU A 7 1.97 -42.87 13.90
CA LEU A 7 2.62 -42.50 12.64
C LEU A 7 1.59 -42.09 11.57
N SER A 8 0.50 -42.85 11.45
CA SER A 8 -0.58 -42.52 10.52
C SER A 8 -1.21 -41.18 10.88
N LEU A 9 -1.54 -40.95 12.15
CA LEU A 9 -2.12 -39.69 12.63
C LEU A 9 -1.20 -38.49 12.37
N PHE A 10 0.10 -38.66 12.60
CA PHE A 10 1.10 -37.61 12.34
C PHE A 10 1.16 -37.26 10.85
N VAL A 11 1.19 -38.26 9.96
CA VAL A 11 1.18 -38.03 8.51
C VAL A 11 -0.10 -37.34 8.06
N THR A 12 -1.26 -37.70 8.61
CA THR A 12 -2.53 -37.05 8.29
C THR A 12 -2.56 -35.59 8.75
N ILE A 13 -2.04 -35.29 9.94
CA ILE A 13 -1.93 -33.92 10.46
C ILE A 13 -0.99 -33.08 9.60
N VAL A 14 0.17 -33.62 9.21
CA VAL A 14 1.11 -32.92 8.32
C VAL A 14 0.47 -32.66 6.95
N ALA A 15 -0.25 -33.63 6.40
CA ALA A 15 -0.97 -33.47 5.13
C ALA A 15 -2.07 -32.40 5.23
N LEU A 16 -2.82 -32.35 6.34
CA LEU A 16 -3.82 -31.31 6.61
C LEU A 16 -3.19 -29.92 6.73
N ILE A 17 -2.07 -29.79 7.44
CA ILE A 17 -1.34 -28.52 7.57
C ILE A 17 -0.79 -28.06 6.21
N ALA A 18 -0.25 -28.98 5.41
CA ALA A 18 0.25 -28.68 4.07
C ALA A 18 -0.87 -28.24 3.12
N TYR A 19 -2.04 -28.90 3.19
CA TYR A 19 -3.23 -28.51 2.44
C TYR A 19 -3.70 -27.10 2.84
N ALA A 20 -3.79 -26.81 4.14
CA ALA A 20 -4.19 -25.50 4.64
C ALA A 20 -3.19 -24.37 4.30
N ARG A 21 -1.90 -24.69 4.10
CA ARG A 21 -0.87 -23.72 3.67
C ARG A 21 -0.78 -23.51 2.16
N ARG A 22 -1.43 -24.36 1.35
CA ARG A 22 -1.35 -24.30 -0.12
C ARG A 22 -1.93 -23.01 -0.69
N ASP A 23 -2.94 -22.46 -0.01
CA ASP A 23 -3.64 -21.24 -0.41
C ASP A 23 -3.13 -20.01 0.35
N ASN A 24 -1.89 -20.03 0.82
CA ASN A 24 -1.20 -18.83 1.27
C ASN A 24 -0.38 -18.32 0.07
N PRO A 25 -0.98 -17.65 -0.93
CA PRO A 25 -0.21 -16.98 -1.95
C PRO A 25 0.58 -15.92 -1.19
N SER A 26 1.87 -16.19 -0.95
CA SER A 26 2.85 -15.14 -0.85
C SER A 26 2.61 -14.27 -2.08
N SER A 27 1.90 -13.15 -1.90
CA SER A 27 1.64 -12.21 -2.97
C SER A 27 3.00 -11.68 -3.40
N ALA A 28 3.63 -12.41 -4.31
CA ALA A 28 4.67 -11.91 -5.16
C ALA A 28 4.02 -10.73 -5.87
N ARG A 29 4.33 -9.53 -5.38
CA ARG A 29 3.81 -8.27 -5.88
C ARG A 29 4.28 -8.13 -7.31
N VAL A 30 3.50 -8.66 -8.25
CA VAL A 30 3.56 -8.25 -9.64
C VAL A 30 3.12 -6.79 -9.63
N PRO A 31 3.95 -5.83 -10.08
CA PRO A 31 3.49 -4.45 -10.21
C PRO A 31 2.63 -4.38 -11.47
N ALA A 32 1.40 -4.90 -11.36
CA ALA A 32 0.31 -4.57 -12.25
C ALA A 32 -0.29 -3.25 -11.76
N GLY A 33 -0.55 -2.35 -12.70
CA GLY A 33 -0.74 -0.92 -12.45
C GLY A 33 -1.87 -0.56 -11.48
N ILE A 34 -1.64 0.56 -10.78
CA ILE A 34 -2.64 1.50 -10.25
C ILE A 34 -3.95 0.83 -9.79
N ASP A 35 -3.88 0.08 -8.68
CA ASP A 35 -5.08 -0.18 -7.89
C ASP A 35 -5.44 1.12 -7.16
N ALA A 36 -6.30 1.89 -7.82
CA ALA A 36 -6.94 3.10 -7.32
C ALA A 36 -7.99 2.79 -6.23
N THR A 37 -7.62 2.03 -5.20
CA THR A 37 -8.32 2.16 -3.92
C THR A 37 -7.67 3.34 -3.22
N ALA A 38 -8.11 4.55 -3.58
CA ALA A 38 -7.71 5.75 -2.86
C ALA A 38 -8.04 5.51 -1.37
N PRO A 39 -7.05 5.48 -0.47
CA PRO A 39 -7.35 5.42 0.95
C PRO A 39 -8.24 6.62 1.25
N GLU A 40 -9.37 6.38 1.90
CA GLU A 40 -10.19 7.46 2.41
C GLU A 40 -9.29 8.38 3.22
N THR A 41 -9.13 9.59 2.70
CA THR A 41 -8.07 10.55 3.05
C THR A 41 -8.02 10.95 4.53
N PRO A 42 -9.11 10.90 5.34
CA PRO A 42 -9.03 11.24 6.76
C PRO A 42 -8.05 10.35 7.53
N ASP A 43 -8.00 9.07 7.18
CA ASP A 43 -7.33 8.05 7.98
C ASP A 43 -5.80 8.11 7.86
N ALA A 44 -5.28 8.57 6.72
CA ALA A 44 -3.84 8.68 6.48
C ALA A 44 -3.19 9.79 7.30
N PHE A 45 -3.89 10.93 7.48
CA PHE A 45 -3.39 12.04 8.30
C PHE A 45 -3.33 11.66 9.78
N ASP A 46 -4.43 11.10 10.31
CA ASP A 46 -4.52 10.70 11.71
C ASP A 46 -3.50 9.61 12.08
N ARG A 47 -3.27 8.68 11.16
CA ARG A 47 -2.29 7.60 11.34
C ARG A 47 -0.86 8.01 10.99
N ARG A 48 -0.62 9.27 10.58
CA ARG A 48 0.69 9.75 10.11
C ARG A 48 1.30 8.80 9.08
N ALA A 49 0.45 8.33 8.16
CA ALA A 49 0.83 7.32 7.20
C ALA A 49 1.78 7.92 6.15
N ASP A 50 2.94 7.31 6.00
CA ASP A 50 3.89 7.64 4.94
C ASP A 50 3.50 6.98 3.60
N ASN A 51 4.11 7.44 2.51
CA ASN A 51 3.99 6.85 1.17
C ASN A 51 2.53 6.71 0.67
N THR A 52 1.64 7.59 1.12
CA THR A 52 0.25 7.65 0.68
C THR A 52 0.09 8.69 -0.43
N GLN A 53 -0.45 8.28 -1.58
CA GLN A 53 -0.73 9.20 -2.67
C GLN A 53 -2.08 9.90 -2.46
N VAL A 54 -2.08 11.23 -2.59
CA VAL A 54 -3.29 12.06 -2.48
C VAL A 54 -3.49 12.88 -3.74
N GLU A 55 -4.75 13.14 -4.09
CA GLU A 55 -5.11 14.07 -5.16
C GLU A 55 -5.64 15.38 -4.56
N GLY A 56 -5.16 16.51 -5.07
CA GLY A 56 -5.64 17.84 -4.70
C GLY A 56 -5.84 18.71 -5.93
N ARG A 57 -6.84 19.60 -5.90
CA ARG A 57 -7.11 20.58 -6.96
C ARG A 57 -7.17 21.99 -6.39
N ALA A 58 -6.58 22.94 -7.10
CA ALA A 58 -6.58 24.34 -6.72
C ALA A 58 -6.43 25.25 -7.94
N SER A 59 -6.75 26.54 -7.78
CA SER A 59 -6.58 27.55 -8.82
C SER A 59 -5.34 28.40 -8.55
N VAL A 60 -4.45 28.55 -9.53
CA VAL A 60 -3.30 29.46 -9.43
C VAL A 60 -3.79 30.91 -9.53
N VAL A 61 -3.53 31.70 -8.50
CA VAL A 61 -3.95 33.12 -8.44
C VAL A 61 -2.82 34.09 -8.72
N LYS A 62 -1.57 33.64 -8.60
CA LYS A 62 -0.39 34.47 -8.90
C LYS A 62 0.83 33.62 -9.22
N LEU A 63 1.54 33.97 -10.29
CA LEU A 63 2.90 33.47 -10.55
C LEU A 63 3.90 34.37 -9.82
N LEU A 64 4.91 33.75 -9.22
CA LEU A 64 6.04 34.43 -8.58
C LEU A 64 7.28 34.27 -9.48
N PRO A 65 8.38 35.02 -9.25
CA PRO A 65 9.65 34.71 -9.88
C PRO A 65 10.09 33.27 -9.58
N ASP A 66 10.92 32.71 -10.45
CA ASP A 66 11.51 31.39 -10.23
C ASP A 66 12.32 31.36 -8.94
N ASP A 67 12.25 30.24 -8.24
CA ASP A 67 13.23 29.88 -7.23
C ASP A 67 14.50 29.37 -7.91
N ASN A 68 15.63 29.99 -7.57
CA ASN A 68 16.94 29.60 -8.09
C ASN A 68 17.88 29.11 -6.97
N GLU A 69 17.35 28.88 -5.76
CA GLU A 69 18.12 28.22 -4.70
C GLU A 69 18.19 26.71 -5.00
N GLY A 70 19.26 26.30 -5.69
CA GLY A 70 19.46 24.93 -6.17
C GLY A 70 18.99 24.76 -7.61
N SER A 71 18.24 23.68 -7.90
CA SER A 71 17.62 23.51 -9.23
C SER A 71 16.52 24.56 -9.44
N ARG A 72 16.38 25.05 -10.67
CA ARG A 72 15.37 26.07 -11.01
C ARG A 72 13.94 25.50 -10.90
N HIS A 73 13.07 26.16 -10.14
CA HIS A 73 11.66 25.80 -10.00
C HIS A 73 10.74 27.03 -10.07
N GLN A 74 9.54 26.87 -10.63
CA GLN A 74 8.55 27.94 -10.70
C GLN A 74 7.74 28.02 -9.40
N ARG A 75 7.70 29.19 -8.76
CA ARG A 75 6.85 29.45 -7.59
C ARG A 75 5.50 30.06 -7.98
N PHE A 76 4.44 29.72 -7.26
CA PHE A 76 3.10 30.28 -7.47
C PHE A 76 2.25 30.23 -6.19
N ILE A 77 1.23 31.07 -6.14
CA ILE A 77 0.22 31.11 -5.07
C ILE A 77 -1.06 30.49 -5.60
N ILE A 78 -1.67 29.60 -4.81
CA ILE A 78 -2.95 28.96 -5.12
C ILE A 78 -4.07 29.43 -4.19
N ARG A 79 -5.31 29.37 -4.69
CA ARG A 79 -6.53 29.45 -3.91
C ARG A 79 -7.18 28.07 -3.86
N LEU A 80 -7.46 27.60 -2.64
CA LEU A 80 -8.16 26.34 -2.38
C LEU A 80 -9.68 26.55 -2.54
N ALA A 81 -10.40 25.47 -2.85
CA ALA A 81 -11.82 25.50 -3.19
C ALA A 81 -12.77 25.58 -1.99
N SER A 82 -12.29 26.01 -0.81
CA SER A 82 -12.88 25.84 0.53
C SER A 82 -12.80 24.42 1.10
#